data_AF-X5DB11-F1
#
_entry.id   AF-X5DB11-F1
#
_cell.length_a   1.000
_cell.length_b   1.000
_cell.length_c   1.000
_cell.angle_alpha   90.00
_cell.angle_beta   90.00
_cell.angle_gamma   90.00
#
_symmetry.space_group_name_H-M   'P 1'
#
loop_
_entity.id
_entity.type
_entity.pdbx_description
1 polymer ?
#
loop_
_entity_poly.entity_id
_entity_poly.type
_entity_poly.pdbx_seq_one_letter_code
_entity_poly.pdbx_strand_id
1 'polypeptide(L)'
;DFIFNHSALGKEQNKSIEKIQNFTGKVIKDRKAYIEKYGVENLEDDDKKDNKEYNMNNRRKPTAMLDLLLHAQKNNLIDDEGIQEEVDTFMFE
;
A
#
# COMPACT_ATOMS: atom_id res chain seq x y z
N ASP A 1 -22.93 -7.08 15.93
CA ASP A 1 -21.65 -7.80 16.11
C ASP A 1 -21.18 -8.06 17.54
N PHE A 2 -21.71 -7.38 18.57
CA PHE A 2 -21.24 -7.58 19.96
C PHE A 2 -21.27 -9.05 20.44
N ILE A 3 -22.36 -9.78 20.16
CA ILE A 3 -22.50 -11.19 20.54
C ILE A 3 -21.49 -12.09 19.80
N PHE A 4 -21.26 -11.82 18.51
CA PHE A 4 -20.33 -12.57 17.68
C PHE A 4 -18.87 -12.34 18.10
N ASN A 5 -18.47 -11.09 18.31
CA ASN A 5 -17.11 -10.74 18.74
C ASN A 5 -16.72 -11.34 20.11
N HIS A 6 -17.71 -11.60 20.97
CA HIS A 6 -17.48 -12.25 22.27
C HIS A 6 -17.53 -13.79 22.22
N SER A 7 -17.99 -14.37 21.11
CA SER A 7 -17.96 -15.82 20.90
C SER A 7 -16.52 -16.34 20.75
N ALA A 8 -16.31 -17.64 20.97
CA ALA A 8 -14.99 -18.27 20.77
C ALA A 8 -14.51 -18.11 19.31
N LEU A 9 -15.43 -18.27 18.35
CA LEU A 9 -15.15 -18.13 16.92
C LEU A 9 -14.76 -16.69 16.54
N GLY A 10 -15.50 -15.68 17.02
CA GLY A 10 -15.18 -14.28 16.75
C GLY A 10 -13.82 -13.88 17.33
N LYS A 11 -13.44 -14.41 18.50
CA LYS A 11 -12.10 -14.20 19.07
C LYS A 11 -11.00 -14.84 18.23
N GLU A 12 -11.21 -16.04 17.69
CA GLU A 12 -10.23 -16.68 16.79
C GLU A 12 -10.09 -15.97 15.45
N GLN A 13 -11.20 -15.49 14.89
CA GLN A 13 -11.19 -14.67 13.69
C GLN A 13 -10.40 -13.38 13.92
N ASN A 14 -10.69 -12.65 15.00
CA ASN A 14 -9.98 -11.39 15.31
C ASN A 14 -8.48 -11.62 15.50
N LYS A 15 -8.07 -12.73 16.15
CA LYS A 15 -6.64 -13.09 16.25
C LYS A 15 -5.99 -13.35 14.90
N SER A 16 -6.74 -13.92 13.96
CA SER A 16 -6.23 -14.20 12.60
C SER A 16 -6.12 -12.90 11.79
N ILE A 17 -7.12 -12.03 11.87
CA ILE A 17 -7.11 -10.70 11.25
C ILE A 17 -5.94 -9.88 11.80
N GLU A 18 -5.75 -9.85 13.11
CA GLU A 18 -4.65 -9.13 13.76
C GLU A 18 -3.28 -9.64 13.26
N LYS A 19 -3.10 -10.94 13.04
CA LYS A 19 -1.86 -11.49 12.46
C LYS A 19 -1.63 -11.00 11.04
N ILE A 20 -2.68 -10.93 10.23
CA ILE A 20 -2.62 -10.46 8.85
C ILE A 20 -2.24 -8.97 8.82
N GLN A 21 -2.96 -8.14 9.57
CA GLN A 21 -2.72 -6.70 9.68
C GLN A 21 -1.29 -6.39 10.18
N ASN A 22 -0.81 -7.16 11.17
CA ASN A 22 0.57 -7.03 11.63
C ASN A 22 1.59 -7.42 10.55
N PHE A 23 1.29 -8.42 9.74
CA PHE A 23 2.14 -8.86 8.65
C PHE A 23 2.20 -7.83 7.52
N THR A 24 1.05 -7.34 7.05
CA THR A 24 0.97 -6.33 5.99
C THR A 24 1.57 -5.00 6.44
N GLY A 25 1.32 -4.57 7.68
CA GLY A 25 1.98 -3.42 8.28
C GLY A 25 3.50 -3.54 8.31
N LYS A 26 4.03 -4.75 8.57
CA LYS A 26 5.48 -5.00 8.47
C LYS A 26 5.99 -4.89 7.03
N VAL A 27 5.28 -5.46 6.05
CA VAL A 27 5.65 -5.38 4.63
C VAL A 27 5.72 -3.92 4.16
N ILE A 28 4.71 -3.12 4.51
CA ILE A 28 4.67 -1.68 4.20
C ILE A 28 5.89 -0.97 4.80
N LYS A 29 6.18 -1.21 6.09
CA LYS A 29 7.32 -0.60 6.78
C LYS A 29 8.66 -0.99 6.17
N ASP A 30 8.86 -2.28 5.90
CA ASP A 30 10.09 -2.81 5.30
C ASP A 30 10.28 -2.19 3.90
N ARG A 31 9.20 -2.02 3.13
CA ARG A 31 9.26 -1.37 1.82
C ARG A 31 9.54 0.13 1.91
N LYS A 32 8.93 0.86 2.85
CA LYS A 32 9.23 2.27 3.13
C LYS A 32 10.72 2.45 3.46
N ALA A 33 11.26 1.63 4.35
CA ALA A 33 12.67 1.67 4.74
C ALA A 33 13.61 1.33 3.56
N TYR A 34 13.21 0.39 2.70
CA TYR A 34 13.96 0.07 1.49
C TYR A 34 14.03 1.27 0.54
N ILE A 35 12.90 1.94 0.30
CA ILE A 35 12.83 3.14 -0.56
C ILE A 35 13.67 4.28 0.02
N GLU A 36 13.64 4.50 1.33
CA GLU A 36 14.46 5.52 1.98
C GLU A 36 15.97 5.25 1.84
N LYS A 37 16.38 3.98 1.97
CA LYS A 37 17.79 3.59 1.95
C LYS A 37 18.40 3.50 0.56
N TYR A 38 17.65 2.99 -0.41
CA TYR A 38 18.15 2.71 -1.77
C TYR A 38 17.64 3.71 -2.82
N GLY A 39 16.75 4.62 -2.43
CA GLY A 39 15.99 5.44 -3.36
C GLY A 39 14.90 4.61 -4.05
N VAL A 40 13.98 5.30 -4.74
CA VAL A 40 13.08 4.60 -5.66
C VAL A 40 13.80 4.43 -6.99
N GLU A 41 14.11 3.20 -7.40
CA GLU A 41 14.70 2.93 -8.72
C GLU A 41 13.80 3.36 -9.92
N ASN A 42 12.54 3.77 -9.69
CA ASN A 42 11.55 3.92 -10.77
C ASN A 42 10.54 5.09 -10.61
N LEU A 43 10.79 6.08 -9.73
CA LEU A 43 9.92 7.28 -9.61
C LEU A 43 10.74 8.57 -9.78
N GLU A 44 11.63 8.61 -10.77
CA GLU A 44 12.22 9.89 -11.20
C GLU A 44 11.14 10.74 -11.89
N ASP A 45 10.70 11.78 -11.17
CA ASP A 45 10.17 13.07 -11.61
C ASP A 45 9.29 13.11 -12.87
N ASP A 46 7.96 13.02 -12.68
CA ASP A 46 6.98 13.67 -13.57
C ASP A 46 6.71 15.13 -13.15
N ASP A 47 7.40 15.67 -12.15
CA ASP A 47 7.23 17.05 -11.64
C ASP A 47 7.83 18.14 -12.54
N LYS A 48 8.18 17.81 -13.79
CA LYS A 48 8.63 18.79 -14.80
C LYS A 48 7.95 18.64 -16.15
N LYS A 49 6.64 18.39 -16.22
CA LYS A 49 5.87 18.67 -17.46
C LYS A 49 4.47 19.22 -17.19
N ASP A 50 4.44 20.50 -16.82
CA ASP A 50 3.44 21.40 -17.39
C ASP A 50 3.46 21.21 -18.93
N ASN A 51 2.29 20.93 -19.50
CA ASN A 51 2.07 20.66 -20.93
C ASN A 51 2.78 19.42 -21.49
N LYS A 52 2.05 18.31 -21.59
CA LYS A 52 1.82 17.62 -22.88
C LYS A 52 0.85 16.45 -22.70
N GLU A 53 -0.33 16.64 -23.25
CA GLU A 53 -0.90 15.74 -24.26
C GLU A 53 -0.52 14.26 -24.10
N TYR A 54 -1.46 13.48 -23.54
CA TYR A 54 -1.70 12.06 -23.78
C TYR A 54 -0.61 11.33 -24.58
N ASN A 55 0.57 11.12 -23.98
CA ASN A 55 1.58 10.28 -24.60
C ASN A 55 1.45 8.87 -24.03
N MET A 56 0.65 8.05 -24.72
CA MET A 56 0.56 6.59 -24.62
C MET A 56 1.91 5.85 -24.80
N ASN A 57 3.05 6.55 -24.83
CA ASN A 57 4.38 6.01 -25.10
C ASN A 57 5.34 6.08 -23.91
N ASN A 58 4.96 6.67 -22.77
CA ASN A 58 5.70 6.43 -21.53
C ASN A 58 5.32 5.02 -21.06
N ARG A 59 6.14 4.04 -21.44
CA ARG A 59 6.08 2.68 -20.89
C ARG A 59 6.27 2.80 -19.38
N ARG A 60 5.16 2.94 -18.64
CA ARG A 60 5.13 2.78 -17.19
C ARG A 60 5.78 1.42 -16.93
N LYS A 61 7.02 1.44 -16.46
CA LYS A 61 7.66 0.21 -15.99
C LYS A 61 6.74 -0.37 -14.92
N PRO A 62 6.55 -1.70 -14.89
CA PRO A 62 5.69 -2.33 -13.89
C PRO A 62 6.21 -1.95 -12.51
N THR A 63 5.52 -1.01 -11.88
CA THR A 63 5.75 -0.61 -10.50
C THR A 63 4.96 -1.58 -9.65
N ALA A 64 5.58 -2.11 -8.60
CA ALA A 64 4.84 -2.94 -7.67
C ALA A 64 3.68 -2.11 -7.11
N MET A 65 2.50 -2.72 -6.94
CA MET A 65 1.30 -2.03 -6.45
C MET A 65 1.58 -1.22 -5.17
N LEU A 66 2.37 -1.79 -4.25
CA LEU A 66 2.78 -1.11 -3.01
C LEU A 66 3.58 0.19 -3.28
N ASP A 67 4.43 0.23 -4.30
CA ASP A 67 5.19 1.43 -4.63
C ASP A 67 4.27 2.55 -5.16
N LEU A 68 3.20 2.19 -5.88
CA LEU A 68 2.18 3.13 -6.35
C LEU A 68 1.41 3.74 -5.16
N LEU A 69 0.99 2.90 -4.21
CA LEU A 69 0.29 3.36 -2.99
C LEU A 69 1.18 4.28 -2.14
N LEU A 70 2.45 3.92 -1.97
CA LEU A 70 3.42 4.75 -1.24
C LEU A 70 3.69 6.09 -1.94
N HIS A 71 3.67 6.12 -3.28
CA HIS A 71 3.76 7.37 -4.02
C HIS A 71 2.50 8.24 -3.88
N ALA A 72 1.31 7.63 -3.95
CA ALA A 72 0.05 8.33 -3.71
C ALA A 72 -0.01 8.92 -2.29
N GLN A 73 0.55 8.21 -1.29
CA GLN A 73 0.69 8.72 0.07
C GLN A 73 1.54 9.98 0.14
N LYS A 74 2.70 9.97 -0.55
CA LYS A 74 3.59 11.13 -0.61
C LYS A 74 2.91 12.37 -1.20
N ASN A 75 1.95 12.16 -2.11
CA ASN A 75 1.13 13.20 -2.72
C ASN A 75 -0.14 13.55 -1.91
N ASN A 76 -0.27 13.04 -0.67
CA ASN A 76 -1.42 13.22 0.22
C ASN A 76 -2.77 12.76 -0.38
N LEU A 77 -2.75 11.78 -1.30
CA LEU A 77 -3.96 11.22 -1.90
C LEU A 77 -4.60 10.10 -1.07
N ILE A 78 -3.81 9.46 -0.20
CA ILE A 78 -4.23 8.36 0.68
C ILE A 78 -3.49 8.47 2.01
N ASP A 79 -4.13 8.04 3.09
CA ASP A 79 -3.58 7.98 4.44
C ASP A 79 -2.94 6.62 4.75
N ASP A 80 -2.28 6.51 5.91
CA ASP A 80 -1.64 5.25 6.32
C ASP A 80 -2.65 4.10 6.50
N GLU A 81 -3.86 4.41 6.98
CA GLU A 81 -4.94 3.44 7.17
C GLU A 81 -5.46 2.92 5.82
N GLY A 82 -5.75 3.81 4.87
CA GLY A 82 -6.17 3.42 3.52
C GLY A 82 -5.13 2.57 2.78
N ILE A 83 -3.83 2.86 2.93
CA ILE A 83 -2.79 2.00 2.33
C ILE A 83 -2.83 0.60 2.94
N GLN A 84 -3.02 0.50 4.26
CA GLN A 84 -3.09 -0.77 4.93
C GLN A 84 -4.33 -1.56 4.48
N GLU A 85 -5.49 -0.93 4.34
CA GLU A 85 -6.72 -1.57 3.83
C GLU A 85 -6.58 -2.07 2.38
N GLU A 86 -6.00 -1.26 1.50
CA GLU A 86 -5.76 -1.64 0.10
C GLU A 86 -4.77 -2.82 0.04
N VAL A 87 -3.66 -2.75 0.78
CA VAL A 87 -2.69 -3.86 0.84
C VAL A 87 -3.31 -5.12 1.44
N ASP A 88 -4.12 -4.99 2.50
CA ASP A 88 -4.86 -6.10 3.11
C ASP A 88 -5.86 -6.73 2.14
N THR A 89 -6.44 -5.95 1.22
CA THR A 89 -7.39 -6.47 0.22
C THR A 89 -6.66 -7.18 -0.92
N PHE A 90 -5.69 -6.52 -1.55
CA PHE A 90 -4.98 -7.05 -2.72
C PHE A 90 -4.07 -8.24 -2.42
N MET A 91 -3.64 -8.42 -1.17
CA MET A 91 -2.87 -9.61 -0.79
C MET A 91 -3.72 -10.88 -0.71
N PHE A 92 -5.06 -10.76 -0.69
CA PHE A 92 -5.98 -11.87 -0.44
C PHE A 92 -7.13 -12.00 -1.47
N GLU A 93 -7.29 -11.07 -2.41
CA GLU A 93 -8.03 -11.28 -3.67
C GLU A 93 -7.23 -12.16 -4.67
#